data_AF-A0AAD1UMK3-F1
#
_entry.id   AF-A0AAD1UMK3-F1
#
_cell.length_a   1.000
_cell.length_b   1.000
_cell.length_c   1.000
_cell.angle_alpha   90.00
_cell.angle_beta   90.00
_cell.angle_gamma   90.00
#
_symmetry.space_group_name_H-M   'P 1'
#
loop_
_entity.id
_entity.type
_entity.pdbx_description
1 polymer ?
#
loop_
_entity_poly.entity_id
_entity_poly.type
_entity_poly.pdbx_seq_one_letter_code
_entity_poly.pdbx_strand_id
1 'polypeptide(L)'
;MEAIPEGKDKFMCPSCMCVVNNPVECLECETPFCKECFDSWFNNTSECMQCRNKDGCKKLNRHLKAELSRTSFQCTRGCGQEILYEKFHAHEDSCDGVLVASENRESMIIPENSKLKNKLFVLDREKPELLRYDTEKNSRIKVSLEFTKDRKSSFPSQFQFVFFRPINRMFVIGGSNNPTPKVEKWIVMQRAGAGAAVFEEFLLNTSMTGWEILTDHWKVIRKFALGLPRYAHTSIGIENNYIYSIGGKDEKASTIVERYELDGNSEVHCELNFPRYYASACTFDEKYIYVYGGYDNTTKQILNKIERIDHLNPEVTPSLYELDVNDLPCLTGSLLSQYNENSILILGGRNRKFNSNAYYFDCQELAVKCCSLRSKNPNKKNLFAYQSDYTIIENDHGNDRFVFYIDSLLDEYTLKSLVL
;
A
#
# COMPACT_ATOMS: atom_id res chain seq x y z
N MET A 1 5.28 -19.41 8.43
CA MET A 1 4.41 -20.53 7.99
C MET A 1 5.26 -21.64 7.35
N GLU A 2 4.73 -22.84 7.11
CA GLU A 2 5.46 -23.89 6.38
C GLU A 2 5.65 -23.45 4.91
N ALA A 3 6.89 -23.47 4.43
CA ALA A 3 7.20 -23.25 3.02
C ALA A 3 6.37 -24.20 2.15
N ILE A 4 5.98 -23.75 0.94
CA ILE A 4 5.33 -24.64 -0.03
C ILE A 4 6.24 -25.87 -0.19
N PRO A 5 5.76 -27.10 0.09
CA PRO A 5 6.60 -28.28 0.01
C PRO A 5 7.28 -28.39 -1.35
N GLU A 6 8.58 -28.71 -1.35
CA GLU A 6 9.42 -28.81 -2.55
C GLU A 6 8.66 -29.54 -3.67
N GLY A 7 8.52 -28.88 -4.81
CA GLY A 7 7.88 -29.44 -6.00
C GLY A 7 6.38 -29.14 -6.18
N LYS A 8 5.70 -28.46 -5.25
CA LYS A 8 4.31 -28.00 -5.49
C LYS A 8 4.23 -26.70 -6.28
N ASP A 9 5.30 -25.89 -6.29
CA ASP A 9 5.36 -24.60 -7.00
C ASP A 9 5.11 -24.72 -8.51
N LYS A 10 5.45 -25.87 -9.10
CA LYS A 10 5.21 -26.16 -10.52
C LYS A 10 3.73 -26.22 -10.88
N PHE A 11 2.81 -26.23 -9.91
CA PHE A 11 1.37 -26.20 -10.13
C PHE A 11 0.75 -24.82 -9.87
N MET A 12 1.57 -23.79 -9.67
CA MET A 12 1.13 -22.42 -9.50
C MET A 12 1.01 -21.74 -10.86
N CYS A 13 -0.14 -21.13 -11.14
CA CYS A 13 -0.36 -20.37 -12.36
C CYS A 13 0.42 -19.04 -12.30
N PRO A 14 1.35 -18.75 -13.23
CA PRO A 14 2.11 -17.50 -13.23
C PRO A 14 1.25 -16.23 -13.36
N SER A 15 0.00 -16.36 -13.84
CA SER A 15 -0.89 -15.22 -14.05
C SER A 15 -1.66 -14.80 -12.81
N CYS A 16 -2.27 -15.77 -12.10
CA CYS A 16 -3.10 -15.47 -10.93
C CYS A 16 -2.41 -15.82 -9.60
N MET A 17 -1.25 -16.47 -9.67
CA MET A 17 -0.49 -16.93 -8.50
C MET A 17 -1.29 -17.88 -7.59
N CYS A 18 -2.30 -18.56 -8.14
CA CYS A 18 -3.06 -19.60 -7.46
C CYS A 18 -2.70 -20.98 -8.04
N VAL A 19 -3.09 -22.04 -7.32
CA VAL A 19 -3.08 -23.40 -7.85
C VAL A 19 -3.89 -23.43 -9.16
N VAL A 20 -3.32 -24.02 -10.22
CA VAL A 20 -3.92 -23.99 -11.57
C VAL A 20 -5.35 -24.56 -11.59
N ASN A 21 -6.32 -23.75 -12.00
CA ASN A 21 -7.71 -24.16 -12.22
C ASN A 21 -7.94 -24.52 -13.70
N ASN A 22 -8.50 -25.70 -13.97
CA ASN A 22 -8.67 -26.25 -15.31
C ASN A 22 -7.36 -26.14 -16.14
N PRO A 23 -6.32 -26.89 -15.78
CA PRO A 23 -4.96 -26.60 -16.19
C PRO A 23 -4.71 -26.88 -17.67
N VAL A 24 -3.99 -25.95 -18.30
CA VAL A 24 -3.38 -26.08 -19.63
C VAL A 24 -1.88 -25.84 -19.50
N GLU A 25 -1.09 -26.31 -20.45
CA GLU A 25 0.35 -26.02 -20.49
C GLU A 25 0.72 -25.34 -21.81
N CYS A 26 1.69 -24.43 -21.78
CA CYS A 26 2.22 -23.86 -23.02
C CYS A 26 2.79 -24.96 -23.91
N LEU A 27 2.58 -24.85 -25.23
CA LEU A 27 3.08 -25.83 -26.18
C LEU A 27 4.62 -25.94 -26.20
N GLU A 28 5.31 -24.86 -25.84
CA GLU A 28 6.78 -24.77 -25.93
C GLU A 28 7.48 -24.92 -24.58
N CYS A 29 7.18 -24.04 -23.61
CA CYS A 29 7.87 -24.06 -22.32
C CYS A 29 7.23 -24.99 -21.30
N GLU A 30 6.11 -25.64 -21.65
CA GLU A 30 5.37 -26.59 -20.81
C GLU A 30 4.95 -26.04 -19.44
N THR A 31 5.04 -24.72 -19.23
CA THR A 31 4.58 -24.06 -18.01
C THR A 31 3.06 -24.20 -17.89
N PRO A 32 2.54 -24.64 -16.74
CA PRO A 32 1.11 -24.77 -16.55
C PRO A 32 0.45 -23.45 -16.16
N PHE A 33 -0.78 -23.27 -16.64
CA PHE A 33 -1.61 -22.10 -16.42
C PHE A 33 -3.05 -22.52 -16.13
N CYS A 34 -3.83 -21.68 -15.45
CA CYS A 34 -5.28 -21.79 -15.52
C CYS A 34 -5.73 -21.54 -16.96
N LYS A 35 -6.67 -22.32 -17.50
CA LYS A 35 -7.17 -22.14 -18.87
C LYS A 35 -7.66 -20.70 -19.10
N GLU A 36 -8.45 -20.16 -18.18
CA GLU A 36 -9.00 -18.81 -18.29
C GLU A 36 -7.91 -17.74 -18.27
N CYS A 37 -6.90 -17.90 -17.41
CA CYS A 37 -5.75 -16.99 -17.36
C CYS A 37 -4.94 -17.03 -18.66
N PHE A 38 -4.66 -18.22 -19.17
CA PHE A 38 -3.93 -18.38 -20.43
C PHE A 38 -4.71 -17.81 -21.61
N ASP A 39 -5.98 -18.20 -21.77
CA ASP A 39 -6.83 -17.74 -22.87
C ASP A 39 -7.01 -16.22 -22.80
N SER A 40 -7.20 -15.65 -21.61
CA SER A 40 -7.27 -14.19 -21.41
C SER A 40 -5.96 -13.49 -21.83
N TRP A 41 -4.80 -14.00 -21.42
CA TRP A 41 -3.51 -13.40 -21.83
C TRP A 41 -3.26 -13.58 -23.34
N PHE A 42 -3.34 -14.81 -23.82
CA PHE A 42 -2.98 -15.20 -25.17
C PHE A 42 -3.89 -14.57 -26.23
N ASN A 43 -5.19 -14.41 -25.98
CA ASN A 43 -6.09 -13.72 -26.92
C ASN A 43 -5.74 -12.25 -27.13
N ASN A 44 -4.98 -11.63 -26.20
CA ASN A 44 -4.63 -10.21 -26.28
C ASN A 44 -3.22 -9.97 -26.82
N THR A 45 -2.29 -10.88 -26.53
CA THR A 45 -0.88 -10.74 -26.93
C THR A 45 -0.50 -11.67 -28.08
N SER A 46 -1.26 -12.74 -28.31
CA SER A 46 -0.89 -13.87 -29.17
C SER A 46 0.45 -14.52 -28.78
N GLU A 47 0.88 -14.38 -27.51
CA GLU A 47 2.17 -14.84 -27.01
C GLU A 47 2.01 -15.44 -25.60
N CYS A 48 2.81 -16.46 -25.26
CA CYS A 48 2.85 -17.04 -23.92
C CYS A 48 3.43 -16.06 -22.90
N MET A 49 2.87 -16.01 -21.69
CA MET A 49 3.34 -15.14 -20.60
C MET A 49 4.78 -15.44 -20.16
N GLN A 50 5.20 -16.71 -20.21
CA GLN A 50 6.52 -17.14 -19.71
C GLN A 50 7.60 -17.07 -20.79
N CYS A 51 7.37 -17.69 -21.95
CA CYS A 51 8.39 -17.80 -23.00
C CYS A 51 8.14 -16.91 -24.22
N ARG A 52 7.03 -16.15 -24.26
CA ARG A 52 6.63 -15.28 -25.38
C ARG A 52 6.37 -16.01 -26.72
N ASN A 53 6.26 -17.34 -26.71
CA ASN A 53 5.96 -18.10 -27.93
C ASN A 53 4.48 -18.02 -28.36
N LYS A 54 4.21 -18.17 -29.66
CA LYS A 54 2.91 -17.98 -30.32
C LYS A 54 2.13 -19.26 -30.58
N ASP A 55 2.61 -20.39 -30.08
CA ASP A 55 2.01 -21.69 -30.43
C ASP A 55 0.76 -22.05 -29.60
N GLY A 56 0.34 -21.20 -28.67
CA GLY A 56 -0.85 -21.41 -27.85
C GLY A 56 -0.62 -22.41 -26.70
N CYS A 57 -1.67 -23.11 -26.29
CA CYS A 57 -1.61 -24.09 -25.20
C CYS A 57 -2.14 -25.47 -25.63
N LYS A 58 -1.67 -26.50 -24.92
CA LYS A 58 -2.15 -27.89 -24.97
C LYS A 58 -2.74 -28.28 -23.62
N LYS A 59 -3.46 -29.40 -23.59
CA LYS A 59 -3.89 -30.00 -22.33
C LYS A 59 -2.66 -30.38 -21.52
N LEU A 60 -2.73 -30.18 -20.20
CA LEU A 60 -1.67 -30.57 -19.27
C LEU A 60 -1.24 -32.01 -19.50
N ASN A 61 0.07 -32.24 -19.53
CA ASN A 61 0.68 -33.56 -19.72
C ASN A 61 0.05 -34.59 -18.78
N ARG A 62 -0.21 -35.81 -19.28
CA ARG A 62 -0.87 -36.87 -18.50
C ARG A 62 -0.16 -37.17 -17.19
N HIS A 63 1.18 -37.10 -17.16
CA HIS A 63 1.98 -37.32 -15.95
C HIS A 63 1.77 -36.19 -14.93
N LEU A 64 1.90 -34.93 -15.36
CA LEU A 64 1.66 -33.77 -14.51
C LEU A 64 0.22 -33.71 -14.00
N LYS A 65 -0.76 -34.11 -14.83
CA LYS A 65 -2.16 -34.21 -14.42
C LYS A 65 -2.37 -35.27 -13.34
N ALA A 66 -1.73 -36.43 -13.47
CA ALA A 66 -1.81 -37.49 -12.46
C ALA A 66 -1.07 -37.14 -11.16
N GLU A 67 -0.02 -36.34 -11.25
CA GLU A 67 0.69 -35.81 -10.10
C GLU A 67 -0.14 -34.72 -9.39
N LEU A 68 -0.68 -33.77 -10.15
CA LEU A 68 -1.55 -32.71 -9.64
C LEU A 68 -2.77 -33.29 -8.90
N SER A 69 -3.44 -34.32 -9.46
CA SER A 69 -4.60 -34.95 -8.83
C SER A 69 -4.28 -35.64 -7.49
N ARG A 70 -3.02 -36.05 -7.29
CA ARG A 70 -2.56 -36.67 -6.02
C ARG A 70 -1.97 -35.64 -5.05
N THR A 71 -1.76 -34.41 -5.50
CA THR A 71 -1.18 -33.35 -4.69
C THR A 71 -2.27 -32.71 -3.84
N SER A 72 -1.97 -32.57 -2.55
CA SER A 72 -2.76 -31.81 -1.59
C SER A 72 -2.20 -30.40 -1.46
N PHE A 73 -3.07 -29.41 -1.31
CA PHE A 73 -2.71 -28.02 -1.10
C PHE A 73 -3.32 -27.54 0.19
N GLN A 74 -2.60 -26.72 0.94
CA GLN A 74 -3.22 -26.04 2.08
C GLN A 74 -4.24 -25.04 1.56
N CYS A 75 -5.36 -24.92 2.28
CA CYS A 75 -6.38 -23.95 1.96
C CYS A 75 -5.82 -22.53 1.94
N THR A 76 -5.96 -21.84 0.80
CA THR A 76 -5.60 -20.42 0.59
C THR A 76 -6.44 -19.47 1.45
N ARG A 77 -7.59 -19.92 1.93
CA ARG A 77 -8.47 -19.20 2.85
C ARG A 77 -8.15 -19.43 4.33
N GLY A 78 -7.00 -20.01 4.66
CA GLY A 78 -6.54 -20.04 6.06
C GLY A 78 -7.35 -20.92 7.02
N CYS A 79 -8.21 -21.82 6.52
CA CYS A 79 -8.94 -22.75 7.39
C CYS A 79 -8.06 -23.89 7.95
N GLY A 80 -6.79 -23.94 7.54
CA GLY A 80 -5.80 -24.94 7.97
C GLY A 80 -6.00 -26.34 7.36
N GLN A 81 -7.02 -26.56 6.54
CA GLN A 81 -7.25 -27.86 5.90
C GLN A 81 -6.28 -28.08 4.74
N GLU A 82 -5.69 -29.28 4.70
CA GLU A 82 -4.97 -29.78 3.52
C GLU A 82 -5.96 -30.52 2.61
N ILE A 83 -6.12 -30.04 1.39
CA ILE A 83 -7.18 -30.47 0.48
C ILE A 83 -6.56 -31.02 -0.81
N LEU A 84 -6.96 -32.22 -1.20
CA LEU A 84 -6.60 -32.78 -2.51
C LEU A 84 -7.07 -31.88 -3.64
N TYR A 85 -6.24 -31.70 -4.68
CA TYR A 85 -6.54 -30.86 -5.83
C TYR A 85 -7.97 -31.03 -6.38
N GLU A 86 -8.43 -32.27 -6.51
CA GLU A 86 -9.78 -32.60 -7.03
C GLU A 86 -10.93 -31.97 -6.23
N LYS A 87 -10.70 -31.71 -4.93
CA LYS A 87 -11.65 -31.08 -4.01
C LYS A 87 -11.30 -29.63 -3.72
N PHE A 88 -10.18 -29.12 -4.23
CA PHE A 88 -9.62 -27.83 -3.85
C PHE A 88 -10.54 -26.68 -4.23
N HIS A 89 -11.00 -26.62 -5.49
CA HIS A 89 -11.90 -25.55 -5.93
C HIS A 89 -13.29 -25.62 -5.29
N ALA A 90 -13.84 -26.83 -5.12
CA ALA A 90 -15.11 -27.01 -4.42
C ALA A 90 -15.01 -26.55 -2.95
N HIS A 91 -13.87 -26.79 -2.31
CA HIS A 91 -13.58 -26.27 -0.98
C HIS A 91 -13.44 -24.75 -1.00
N GLU A 92 -12.65 -24.17 -1.91
CA GLU A 92 -12.52 -22.70 -2.02
C GLU A 92 -13.87 -22.01 -2.16
N ASP A 93 -14.80 -22.57 -2.95
CA ASP A 93 -16.13 -22.00 -3.13
C ASP A 93 -16.97 -22.03 -1.84
N SER A 94 -16.80 -23.07 -1.00
CA SER A 94 -17.59 -23.27 0.23
C SER A 94 -16.87 -22.90 1.54
N CYS A 95 -15.62 -22.48 1.47
CA CYS A 95 -14.81 -22.27 2.68
C CYS A 95 -15.07 -20.90 3.31
N ASP A 96 -15.43 -20.92 4.59
CA ASP A 96 -15.68 -19.74 5.43
C ASP A 96 -14.39 -19.04 5.92
N GLY A 97 -13.21 -19.56 5.55
CA GLY A 97 -11.92 -18.98 5.93
C GLY A 97 -11.61 -17.65 5.22
N VAL A 98 -10.65 -16.90 5.75
CA VAL A 98 -10.17 -15.63 5.17
C VAL A 98 -8.93 -15.88 4.31
N LEU A 99 -8.89 -15.37 3.08
CA LEU A 99 -7.70 -15.44 2.20
C LEU A 99 -6.42 -15.00 2.95
N VAL A 100 -5.44 -15.90 3.03
CA VAL A 100 -4.11 -15.67 3.63
C VAL A 100 -3.08 -15.56 2.50
N ALA A 101 -2.28 -14.51 2.49
CA ALA A 101 -1.18 -14.37 1.52
C ALA A 101 0.02 -15.25 1.93
N SER A 102 0.66 -15.93 0.98
CA SER A 102 1.88 -16.73 1.25
C SER A 102 3.16 -15.87 1.32
N GLU A 103 4.06 -16.25 2.24
CA GLU A 103 5.28 -15.52 2.66
C GLU A 103 6.49 -15.68 1.71
N ASN A 104 6.50 -16.63 0.76
CA ASN A 104 7.63 -16.85 -0.14
C ASN A 104 7.41 -16.19 -1.51
N ARG A 105 8.07 -15.06 -1.79
CA ARG A 105 8.00 -14.36 -3.08
C ARG A 105 9.38 -13.93 -3.56
N GLU A 106 9.92 -14.62 -4.56
CA GLU A 106 10.97 -14.07 -5.41
C GLU A 106 10.34 -13.18 -6.50
N SER A 107 11.06 -12.13 -6.86
CA SER A 107 10.62 -11.03 -7.73
C SER A 107 10.25 -11.50 -9.14
N MET A 108 9.06 -11.09 -9.60
CA MET A 108 8.55 -11.41 -10.94
C MET A 108 8.75 -10.22 -11.89
N ILE A 109 9.45 -10.46 -12.99
CA ILE A 109 9.70 -9.49 -14.07
C ILE A 109 8.40 -9.26 -14.86
N ILE A 110 7.88 -8.03 -14.86
CA ILE A 110 6.70 -7.64 -15.64
C ILE A 110 7.12 -7.39 -17.11
N PRO A 111 6.45 -7.96 -18.13
CA PRO A 111 6.84 -7.75 -19.52
C PRO A 111 6.67 -6.28 -19.98
N GLU A 112 7.70 -5.74 -20.65
CA GLU A 112 7.82 -4.35 -21.19
C GLU A 112 6.65 -3.86 -22.06
N ASN A 113 5.78 -4.76 -22.55
CA ASN A 113 4.73 -4.44 -23.52
C ASN A 113 3.30 -4.51 -22.97
N SER A 114 3.12 -4.67 -21.65
CA SER A 114 1.76 -4.54 -21.10
C SER A 114 1.29 -3.10 -21.25
N LYS A 115 0.26 -2.87 -22.07
CA LYS A 115 -0.49 -1.60 -22.15
C LYS A 115 -1.29 -1.33 -20.87
N LEU A 116 -0.76 -1.69 -19.70
CA LEU A 116 -1.19 -1.13 -18.42
C LEU A 116 -0.71 0.32 -18.40
N LYS A 117 -1.35 1.16 -19.22
CA LYS A 117 -1.19 2.60 -19.16
C LYS A 117 -1.54 3.03 -17.74
N ASN A 118 -0.52 3.48 -17.03
CA ASN A 118 -0.50 3.97 -15.65
C ASN A 118 -1.81 4.64 -15.23
N LYS A 119 -2.75 3.86 -14.69
CA LYS A 119 -3.94 4.39 -14.04
C LYS A 119 -3.50 4.92 -12.68
N LEU A 120 -3.27 6.22 -12.60
CA LEU A 120 -2.94 6.90 -11.34
C LEU A 120 -4.25 7.16 -10.58
N PHE A 121 -4.38 6.64 -9.37
CA PHE A 121 -5.48 6.98 -8.47
C PHE A 121 -5.02 8.08 -7.51
N VAL A 122 -5.90 9.07 -7.29
CA VAL A 122 -5.69 10.21 -6.41
C VAL A 122 -6.87 10.26 -5.44
N LEU A 123 -6.58 10.10 -4.16
CA LEU A 123 -7.54 10.39 -3.10
C LEU A 123 -7.44 11.86 -2.76
N ASP A 124 -8.50 12.62 -3.04
CA ASP A 124 -8.59 14.00 -2.58
C ASP A 124 -8.88 13.98 -1.06
N ARG A 125 -8.11 14.74 -0.29
CA ARG A 125 -8.27 14.82 1.18
C ARG A 125 -9.25 15.90 1.59
N GLU A 126 -9.46 16.90 0.74
CA GLU A 126 -10.41 18.00 0.97
C GLU A 126 -11.79 17.63 0.45
N LYS A 127 -11.84 16.88 -0.65
CA LYS A 127 -13.07 16.32 -1.21
C LYS A 127 -13.02 14.81 -1.05
N PRO A 128 -14.07 14.19 -0.50
CA PRO A 128 -14.13 12.75 -0.27
C PRO A 128 -14.38 11.97 -1.57
N GLU A 129 -13.53 12.19 -2.57
CA GLU A 129 -13.65 11.66 -3.91
C GLU A 129 -12.38 10.89 -4.24
N LEU A 130 -12.56 9.66 -4.72
CA LEU A 130 -11.50 8.95 -5.41
C LEU A 130 -11.47 9.43 -6.85
N LEU A 131 -10.34 9.96 -7.29
CA LEU A 131 -10.12 10.39 -8.65
C LEU A 131 -9.15 9.41 -9.32
N ARG A 132 -9.34 9.17 -10.61
CA ARG A 132 -8.38 8.51 -11.48
C ARG A 132 -7.82 9.56 -12.43
N TYR A 133 -6.52 9.76 -12.41
CA TYR A 133 -5.84 10.59 -13.38
C TYR A 133 -5.58 9.78 -14.66
N ASP A 134 -6.20 10.24 -15.74
CA ASP A 134 -5.99 9.75 -17.09
C ASP A 134 -4.76 10.47 -17.66
N THR A 135 -3.65 9.74 -17.77
CA THR A 135 -2.37 10.28 -18.25
C THR A 135 -2.40 10.69 -19.72
N GLU A 136 -3.25 10.07 -20.53
CA GLU A 136 -3.37 10.40 -21.96
C GLU A 136 -4.13 11.69 -22.17
N LYS A 137 -5.24 11.84 -21.44
CA LYS A 137 -6.10 13.03 -21.51
C LYS A 137 -5.64 14.15 -20.59
N ASN A 138 -4.66 13.89 -19.73
CA ASN A 138 -4.21 14.82 -18.68
C ASN A 138 -5.41 15.36 -17.88
N SER A 139 -6.29 14.46 -17.45
CA SER A 139 -7.57 14.81 -16.84
C SER A 139 -7.86 13.94 -15.61
N ARG A 140 -8.58 14.51 -14.63
CA ARG A 140 -9.04 13.78 -13.45
C ARG A 140 -10.46 13.28 -13.69
N ILE A 141 -10.63 11.97 -13.66
CA ILE A 141 -11.92 11.29 -13.79
C ILE A 141 -12.37 10.88 -12.39
N LYS A 142 -13.55 11.30 -11.96
CA LYS A 142 -14.11 10.87 -10.68
C LYS A 142 -14.46 9.38 -10.76
N VAL A 143 -13.94 8.59 -9.83
CA VAL A 143 -14.24 7.17 -9.66
C VAL A 143 -15.44 7.05 -8.73
N SER A 144 -16.46 6.30 -9.14
CA SER A 144 -17.62 6.07 -8.28
C SER A 144 -17.25 5.02 -7.21
N LEU A 145 -17.48 5.39 -5.96
CA LEU A 145 -17.38 4.49 -4.82
C LEU A 145 -18.77 3.95 -4.54
N GLU A 146 -18.94 2.64 -4.62
CA GLU A 146 -20.19 2.00 -4.20
C GLU A 146 -20.12 1.80 -2.69
N PHE A 147 -20.63 2.80 -1.97
CA PHE A 147 -20.95 2.61 -0.56
C PHE A 147 -22.20 1.73 -0.45
N THR A 148 -22.21 0.80 0.50
CA THR A 148 -23.43 0.06 0.87
C THR A 148 -24.60 1.03 1.07
N LYS A 149 -25.80 0.65 0.63
CA LYS A 149 -27.04 1.46 0.42
C LYS A 149 -27.43 2.53 1.47
N ASP A 150 -26.75 2.62 2.60
CA ASP A 150 -27.18 3.35 3.79
C ASP A 150 -26.57 4.72 4.05
N ARG A 151 -25.66 5.29 3.25
CA ARG A 151 -25.32 6.74 3.34
C ARG A 151 -24.40 7.24 2.23
N LYS A 152 -24.51 8.55 1.94
CA LYS A 152 -23.45 9.37 1.34
C LYS A 152 -22.26 9.48 2.33
N SER A 153 -21.53 8.40 2.61
CA SER A 153 -20.35 8.49 3.46
C SER A 153 -19.21 9.09 2.65
N SER A 154 -18.87 10.33 2.97
CA SER A 154 -17.60 10.93 2.60
C SER A 154 -16.46 10.26 3.37
N PHE A 155 -15.28 10.08 2.75
CA PHE A 155 -14.06 9.80 3.49
C PHE A 155 -13.86 10.87 4.59
N PRO A 156 -13.43 10.48 5.80
CA PRO A 156 -13.05 11.44 6.82
C PRO A 156 -11.87 12.27 6.32
N SER A 157 -11.66 13.46 6.89
CA SER A 157 -10.44 14.25 6.62
C SER A 157 -9.24 13.66 7.35
N GLN A 158 -8.02 13.84 6.84
CA GLN A 158 -6.78 13.43 7.52
C GLN A 158 -6.69 11.95 7.91
N PHE A 159 -7.35 11.10 7.12
CA PHE A 159 -7.17 9.65 7.13
C PHE A 159 -5.80 9.26 6.55
N GLN A 160 -5.41 8.02 6.83
CA GLN A 160 -4.32 7.35 6.13
C GLN A 160 -4.84 6.16 5.33
N PHE A 161 -4.03 5.65 4.42
CA PHE A 161 -4.38 4.40 3.75
C PHE A 161 -3.16 3.50 3.56
N VAL A 162 -3.43 2.21 3.53
CA VAL A 162 -2.43 1.17 3.22
C VAL A 162 -2.98 0.34 2.08
N PHE A 163 -2.15 0.10 1.05
CA PHE A 163 -2.54 -0.71 -0.10
C PHE A 163 -1.64 -1.94 -0.21
N PHE A 164 -2.24 -3.12 -0.09
CA PHE A 164 -1.54 -4.39 -0.28
C PHE A 164 -1.80 -4.90 -1.70
N ARG A 165 -0.83 -4.66 -2.59
CA ARG A 165 -0.87 -5.13 -3.99
C ARG A 165 -1.11 -6.63 -4.14
N PRO A 166 -0.38 -7.49 -3.41
CA PRO A 166 -0.55 -8.94 -3.46
C PRO A 166 -1.98 -9.47 -3.42
N ILE A 167 -2.82 -8.78 -2.66
CA ILE A 167 -4.22 -9.15 -2.40
C ILE A 167 -5.20 -8.10 -2.93
N ASN A 168 -4.67 -7.06 -3.61
CA ASN A 168 -5.41 -5.96 -4.21
C ASN A 168 -6.45 -5.31 -3.27
N ARG A 169 -6.03 -5.09 -2.01
CA ARG A 169 -6.87 -4.50 -0.96
C ARG A 169 -6.32 -3.17 -0.50
N MET A 170 -7.22 -2.18 -0.39
CA MET A 170 -6.92 -0.87 0.16
C MET A 170 -7.62 -0.72 1.50
N PHE A 171 -6.88 -0.26 2.49
CA PHE A 171 -7.35 -0.01 3.83
C PHE A 171 -7.34 1.48 4.08
N VAL A 172 -8.47 2.07 4.43
CA VAL A 172 -8.60 3.49 4.81
C VAL A 172 -8.77 3.57 6.31
N ILE A 173 -7.91 4.33 6.98
CA ILE A 173 -7.67 4.19 8.41
C ILE A 173 -7.82 5.57 9.08
N GLY A 174 -8.75 5.63 10.04
CA GLY A 174 -8.97 6.76 10.93
C GLY A 174 -9.34 8.07 10.23
N GLY A 175 -8.93 9.19 10.83
CA GLY A 175 -9.26 10.53 10.35
C GLY A 175 -10.29 11.26 11.23
N SER A 176 -10.74 12.42 10.78
CA SER A 176 -11.69 13.28 11.47
C SER A 176 -12.86 13.63 10.56
N ASN A 177 -14.08 13.50 11.09
CA ASN A 177 -15.30 13.97 10.44
C ASN A 177 -15.49 15.48 10.52
N ASN A 178 -14.73 16.17 11.38
CA ASN A 178 -14.75 17.62 11.46
C ASN A 178 -13.69 18.18 10.51
N PRO A 179 -14.08 18.78 9.37
CA PRO A 179 -13.17 19.69 8.69
C PRO A 179 -12.89 20.82 9.69
N THR A 180 -11.63 21.04 10.05
CA THR A 180 -11.27 22.28 10.73
C THR A 180 -11.78 23.46 9.88
N PRO A 181 -12.63 24.34 10.43
CA PRO A 181 -13.48 25.19 9.62
C PRO A 181 -12.72 26.41 9.10
N LYS A 182 -12.97 26.77 7.84
CA LYS A 182 -13.17 28.17 7.47
C LYS A 182 -14.54 28.28 6.82
N VAL A 183 -15.31 29.26 7.29
CA VAL A 183 -16.65 29.70 6.86
C VAL A 183 -17.83 29.11 7.65
N GLU A 184 -18.72 30.04 7.98
CA GLU A 184 -19.77 30.02 8.99
C GLU A 184 -21.00 29.16 8.66
N LYS A 185 -21.65 28.66 9.73
CA LYS A 185 -22.98 28.02 9.85
C LYS A 185 -23.10 26.58 9.33
N TRP A 186 -23.38 25.62 10.22
CA TRP A 186 -24.69 25.01 10.52
C TRP A 186 -24.54 23.91 11.60
N ILE A 187 -25.68 23.47 12.15
CA ILE A 187 -25.96 22.93 13.49
C ILE A 187 -26.33 21.42 13.44
N VAL A 188 -25.71 20.62 14.35
CA VAL A 188 -26.20 19.44 15.13
C VAL A 188 -26.49 18.11 14.36
N MET A 189 -26.09 16.90 14.79
CA MET A 189 -25.76 16.38 16.13
C MET A 189 -24.55 15.42 16.12
N GLN A 190 -23.69 15.56 17.13
CA GLN A 190 -22.60 14.65 17.47
C GLN A 190 -22.56 14.54 18.99
N ARG A 191 -22.35 13.33 19.53
CA ARG A 191 -21.95 13.17 20.92
C ARG A 191 -20.66 13.99 21.08
N ALA A 192 -20.59 14.87 22.08
CA ALA A 192 -19.44 15.71 22.32
C ALA A 192 -18.20 14.84 22.55
N GLY A 193 -17.17 15.01 21.71
CA GLY A 193 -15.87 14.34 21.81
C GLY A 193 -15.75 13.08 20.95
N ALA A 194 -14.59 12.91 20.30
CA ALA A 194 -14.15 11.82 19.42
C ALA A 194 -14.62 11.85 17.95
N GLY A 195 -13.61 11.93 17.06
CA GLY A 195 -13.75 11.73 15.62
C GLY A 195 -14.17 10.30 15.28
N ALA A 196 -14.71 10.08 14.07
CA ALA A 196 -15.04 8.73 13.63
C ALA A 196 -13.76 7.93 13.37
N ALA A 197 -13.46 7.02 14.28
CA ALA A 197 -12.34 6.10 14.23
C ALA A 197 -12.72 4.85 13.44
N VAL A 198 -12.79 4.97 12.12
CA VAL A 198 -13.20 3.85 11.25
C VAL A 198 -12.00 3.35 10.46
N PHE A 199 -11.84 2.04 10.46
CA PHE A 199 -10.98 1.31 9.55
C PHE A 199 -11.89 0.67 8.49
N GLU A 200 -11.68 1.00 7.21
CA GLU A 200 -12.51 0.51 6.10
C GLU A 200 -11.64 -0.25 5.10
N GLU A 201 -12.02 -1.49 4.77
CA GLU A 201 -11.37 -2.30 3.75
C GLU A 201 -12.14 -2.22 2.43
N PHE A 202 -11.43 -1.90 1.36
CA PHE A 202 -11.95 -1.85 0.00
C PHE A 202 -11.34 -2.97 -0.84
N LEU A 203 -12.19 -3.73 -1.53
CA LEU A 203 -11.76 -4.61 -2.63
C LEU A 203 -11.86 -3.82 -3.92
N LEU A 204 -10.84 -3.92 -4.76
CA LEU A 204 -11.03 -3.65 -6.17
C LEU A 204 -11.78 -4.85 -6.78
N ASN A 205 -13.06 -4.67 -7.11
CA ASN A 205 -13.81 -5.70 -7.81
C ASN A 205 -13.32 -5.79 -9.26
N THR A 206 -12.34 -6.66 -9.49
CA THR A 206 -11.89 -6.97 -10.84
C THR A 206 -12.70 -8.17 -11.33
N SER A 207 -13.77 -7.92 -12.07
CA SER A 207 -14.27 -8.95 -13.00
C SER A 207 -13.27 -9.02 -14.15
N MET A 208 -12.32 -9.96 -14.07
CA MET A 208 -11.37 -10.18 -15.15
C MET A 208 -12.08 -10.93 -16.29
N THR A 209 -12.68 -10.18 -17.21
CA THR A 209 -12.96 -10.66 -18.56
C THR A 209 -12.23 -9.75 -19.54
N GLY A 210 -11.01 -10.13 -19.93
CA GLY A 210 -10.15 -9.32 -20.80
C GLY A 210 -9.42 -8.18 -20.07
N TRP A 211 -8.42 -7.60 -20.73
CA TRP A 211 -7.46 -6.62 -20.17
C TRP A 211 -8.05 -5.24 -19.89
N GLU A 212 -9.36 -5.15 -19.79
CA GLU A 212 -10.08 -3.98 -19.30
C GLU A 212 -10.54 -4.29 -17.89
N ILE A 213 -10.08 -3.51 -16.91
CA ILE A 213 -10.78 -3.37 -15.63
C ILE A 213 -12.15 -2.79 -16.01
N LEU A 214 -13.14 -3.66 -16.21
CA LEU A 214 -14.45 -3.31 -16.77
C LEU A 214 -15.32 -2.52 -15.78
N THR A 215 -14.96 -2.53 -14.50
CA THR A 215 -15.69 -1.80 -13.46
C THR A 215 -14.70 -1.07 -12.54
N ASP A 216 -14.61 0.26 -12.67
CA ASP A 216 -13.89 1.14 -11.74
C ASP A 216 -14.71 1.31 -10.43
N HIS A 217 -15.12 0.21 -9.81
CA HIS A 217 -15.94 0.24 -8.60
C HIS A 217 -15.15 -0.36 -7.43
N TRP A 218 -14.93 0.47 -6.43
CA TRP A 218 -14.46 0.01 -5.13
C TRP A 218 -15.67 -0.26 -4.25
N LYS A 219 -15.66 -1.42 -3.59
CA LYS A 219 -16.69 -1.82 -2.65
C LYS A 219 -16.07 -1.93 -1.27
N VAL A 220 -16.69 -1.28 -0.29
CA VAL A 220 -16.38 -1.51 1.13
C VAL A 220 -16.79 -2.94 1.48
N ILE A 221 -15.82 -3.77 1.86
CA ILE A 221 -16.08 -5.15 2.26
C ILE A 221 -16.34 -5.23 3.77
N ARG A 222 -15.53 -4.53 4.55
CA ARG A 222 -15.52 -4.63 6.02
C ARG A 222 -15.24 -3.27 6.66
N LYS A 223 -15.76 -3.10 7.88
CA LYS A 223 -15.48 -1.95 8.74
C LYS A 223 -15.09 -2.44 10.12
N PHE A 224 -14.02 -1.91 10.67
CA PHE A 224 -13.58 -2.18 12.03
C PHE A 224 -13.47 -0.86 12.80
N ALA A 225 -13.63 -0.95 14.12
CA ALA A 225 -13.31 0.17 15.00
C ALA A 225 -11.80 0.18 15.24
N LEU A 226 -11.18 1.35 15.23
CA LEU A 226 -9.81 1.46 15.77
C LEU A 226 -9.85 1.27 17.29
N GLY A 227 -8.80 0.68 17.85
CA GLY A 227 -8.66 0.56 19.30
C GLY A 227 -8.62 1.93 19.98
N LEU A 228 -8.04 2.93 19.31
CA LEU A 228 -8.03 4.32 19.74
C LEU A 228 -8.46 5.29 18.64
N PRO A 229 -9.36 6.25 18.94
CA PRO A 229 -9.67 7.32 18.00
C PRO A 229 -8.44 8.16 17.73
N ARG A 230 -8.14 8.40 16.44
CA ARG A 230 -6.99 9.21 16.02
C ARG A 230 -7.17 9.78 14.61
N TYR A 231 -6.69 11.00 14.42
CA TYR A 231 -6.47 11.63 13.11
C TYR A 231 -5.00 12.04 12.97
N ALA A 232 -4.55 12.31 11.75
CA ALA A 232 -3.17 12.71 11.46
C ALA A 232 -2.11 11.76 12.04
N HIS A 233 -2.44 10.47 12.20
CA HIS A 233 -1.49 9.40 12.45
C HIS A 233 -0.76 9.06 11.14
N THR A 234 0.21 8.16 11.18
CA THR A 234 0.76 7.49 9.98
C THR A 234 0.39 6.02 10.04
N SER A 235 0.13 5.42 8.89
CA SER A 235 -0.22 4.00 8.81
C SER A 235 0.70 3.29 7.83
N ILE A 236 1.13 2.08 8.17
CA ILE A 236 2.01 1.31 7.31
C ILE A 236 1.68 -0.16 7.30
N GLY A 237 1.80 -0.78 6.12
CA GLY A 237 1.65 -2.22 5.96
C GLY A 237 3.00 -2.92 5.98
N ILE A 238 3.08 -4.07 6.65
CA ILE A 238 4.25 -4.95 6.66
C ILE A 238 3.82 -6.36 6.24
N GLU A 239 4.60 -7.01 5.39
CA GLU A 239 4.46 -8.43 4.99
C GLU A 239 3.09 -8.84 4.40
N ASN A 240 2.19 -7.89 4.09
CA ASN A 240 0.79 -8.15 3.75
C ASN A 240 -0.03 -8.83 4.84
N ASN A 241 0.45 -8.79 6.09
CA ASN A 241 -0.22 -9.43 7.23
C ASN A 241 -0.67 -8.41 8.27
N TYR A 242 0.11 -7.34 8.43
CA TYR A 242 -0.07 -6.39 9.51
C TYR A 242 -0.18 -4.96 8.99
N ILE A 243 -1.03 -4.19 9.65
CA ILE A 243 -1.10 -2.74 9.50
C ILE A 243 -0.75 -2.11 10.83
N TYR A 244 0.16 -1.16 10.83
CA TYR A 244 0.53 -0.39 12.02
C TYR A 244 -0.08 1.00 11.92
N SER A 245 -0.79 1.44 12.95
CA SER A 245 -1.20 2.84 13.12
C SER A 245 -0.38 3.49 14.21
N ILE A 246 0.41 4.48 13.82
CA ILE A 246 1.49 5.04 14.64
C ILE A 246 1.17 6.49 15.00
N GLY A 247 1.13 6.77 16.30
CA GLY A 247 0.90 8.11 16.85
C GLY A 247 -0.45 8.68 16.41
N GLY A 248 -0.46 9.94 15.98
CA GLY A 248 -1.67 10.69 15.69
C GLY A 248 -2.21 11.41 16.90
N LYS A 249 -3.44 11.92 16.77
CA LYS A 249 -4.04 12.76 17.78
C LYS A 249 -5.54 12.52 17.88
N ASP A 250 -6.04 12.57 19.11
CA ASP A 250 -7.44 12.86 19.41
C ASP A 250 -7.53 14.20 20.13
N GLU A 251 -7.46 14.19 21.46
CA GLU A 251 -7.24 15.39 22.27
C GLU A 251 -5.76 15.77 22.34
N LYS A 252 -4.91 14.76 22.58
CA LYS A 252 -3.44 14.89 22.69
C LYS A 252 -2.75 14.05 21.64
N ALA A 253 -1.53 14.46 21.30
CA ALA A 253 -0.62 13.64 20.51
C ALA A 253 -0.37 12.31 21.23
N SER A 254 -0.36 11.21 20.48
CA SER A 254 -0.23 9.86 21.01
C SER A 254 1.18 9.31 20.80
N THR A 255 1.67 8.52 21.76
CA THR A 255 2.84 7.64 21.62
C THR A 255 2.46 6.27 21.08
N ILE A 256 1.18 5.90 21.10
CA ILE A 256 0.75 4.52 20.95
C ILE A 256 0.87 4.06 19.49
N VAL A 257 1.51 2.90 19.32
CA VAL A 257 1.56 2.14 18.07
C VAL A 257 0.60 0.96 18.19
N GLU A 258 -0.45 0.94 17.38
CA GLU A 258 -1.38 -0.19 17.29
C GLU A 258 -1.03 -1.04 16.08
N ARG A 259 -1.02 -2.36 16.26
CA ARG A 259 -0.90 -3.34 15.18
C ARG A 259 -2.26 -3.96 14.94
N TYR A 260 -2.65 -4.03 13.67
CA TYR A 260 -3.90 -4.61 13.19
C TYR A 260 -3.59 -5.81 12.30
N GLU A 261 -4.28 -6.91 12.56
CA GLU A 261 -4.40 -8.04 11.64
C GLU A 261 -5.42 -7.70 10.55
N LEU A 262 -5.31 -8.34 9.38
CA LEU A 262 -6.22 -8.08 8.26
C LEU A 262 -7.67 -8.58 8.49
N ASP A 263 -7.90 -9.31 9.57
CA ASP A 263 -9.24 -9.73 10.01
C ASP A 263 -9.92 -8.71 10.94
N GLY A 264 -9.19 -7.66 11.34
CA GLY A 264 -9.67 -6.58 12.20
C GLY A 264 -9.28 -6.70 13.66
N ASN A 265 -8.60 -7.77 14.09
CA ASN A 265 -8.04 -7.83 15.44
C ASN A 265 -6.94 -6.78 15.58
N SER A 266 -6.84 -6.18 16.76
CA SER A 266 -5.83 -5.15 17.03
C SER A 266 -5.28 -5.26 18.43
N GLU A 267 -4.02 -4.89 18.59
CA GLU A 267 -3.36 -4.78 19.89
C GLU A 267 -2.42 -3.56 19.93
N VAL A 268 -2.09 -3.14 21.15
CA VAL A 268 -1.01 -2.18 21.36
C VAL A 268 0.31 -2.92 21.16
N HIS A 269 1.07 -2.51 20.16
CA HIS A 269 2.34 -3.14 19.80
C HIS A 269 3.50 -2.58 20.64
N CYS A 270 3.61 -1.26 20.72
CA CYS A 270 4.62 -0.56 21.53
C CYS A 270 4.22 0.92 21.72
N GLU A 271 5.06 1.68 22.43
CA GLU A 271 4.93 3.13 22.54
C GLU A 271 6.18 3.84 22.02
N LEU A 272 5.98 4.93 21.28
CA LEU A 272 7.02 5.87 20.89
C LEU A 272 7.58 6.60 22.12
N ASN A 273 8.83 7.01 22.04
CA ASN A 273 9.49 7.87 23.03
C ASN A 273 8.86 9.27 23.08
N PHE A 274 8.35 9.77 21.95
CA PHE A 274 7.71 11.10 21.87
C PHE A 274 6.30 11.04 21.27
N PRO A 275 5.31 11.66 21.93
CA PRO A 275 3.96 11.76 21.38
C PRO A 275 3.97 12.65 20.14
N ARG A 276 3.36 12.19 19.04
CA ARG A 276 3.42 12.91 17.77
C ARG A 276 2.22 12.67 16.86
N TYR A 277 1.80 13.70 16.14
CA TYR A 277 0.90 13.62 14.98
C TYR A 277 1.48 14.40 13.81
N TYR A 278 0.97 14.14 12.59
CA TYR A 278 1.64 14.52 11.34
C TYR A 278 3.08 13.99 11.25
N ALA A 279 3.37 12.88 11.93
CA ALA A 279 4.60 12.14 11.72
C ALA A 279 4.53 11.38 10.40
N SER A 280 5.68 10.93 9.93
CA SER A 280 5.81 10.10 8.74
C SER A 280 6.49 8.80 9.14
N ALA A 281 6.16 7.69 8.49
CA ALA A 281 6.81 6.43 8.71
C ALA A 281 7.13 5.70 7.40
N CYS A 282 8.12 4.81 7.43
CA CYS A 282 8.37 3.83 6.38
C CYS A 282 8.84 2.50 6.96
N THR A 283 8.64 1.42 6.21
CA THR A 283 9.28 0.13 6.49
C THR A 283 10.74 0.20 6.03
N PHE A 284 11.56 -0.65 6.62
CA PHE A 284 12.94 -0.88 6.20
C PHE A 284 13.24 -2.37 6.35
N ASP A 285 13.59 -3.00 5.23
CA ASP A 285 13.87 -4.44 5.13
C ASP A 285 12.76 -5.34 5.69
N GLU A 286 11.50 -4.89 5.57
CA GLU A 286 10.31 -5.55 6.13
C GLU A 286 10.41 -5.91 7.63
N LYS A 287 11.40 -5.38 8.36
CA LYS A 287 11.70 -5.72 9.76
C LYS A 287 11.60 -4.52 10.69
N TYR A 288 12.01 -3.36 10.20
CA TYR A 288 12.03 -2.15 10.99
C TYR A 288 10.98 -1.16 10.49
N ILE A 289 10.41 -0.39 11.41
CA ILE A 289 9.61 0.79 11.08
C ILE A 289 10.36 2.01 11.57
N TYR A 290 10.65 2.93 10.66
CA TYR A 290 11.25 4.21 11.01
C TYR A 290 10.17 5.28 11.04
N VAL A 291 10.14 6.06 12.12
CA VAL A 291 9.16 7.12 12.37
C VAL A 291 9.89 8.44 12.54
N TYR A 292 9.50 9.45 11.76
CA TYR A 292 10.19 10.73 11.73
C TYR A 292 9.24 11.92 11.89
N GLY A 293 9.74 12.92 12.61
CA GLY A 293 9.13 14.23 12.70
C GLY A 293 7.78 14.22 13.42
N GLY A 294 6.89 15.09 12.98
CA GLY A 294 5.58 15.32 13.59
C GLY A 294 5.59 16.46 14.60
N TYR A 295 4.44 16.69 15.20
CA TYR A 295 4.21 17.75 16.18
C TYR A 295 3.70 17.16 17.48
N ASP A 296 4.31 17.55 18.58
CA ASP A 296 3.84 17.29 19.93
C ASP A 296 3.06 18.51 20.42
N ASN A 297 1.75 18.37 20.63
CA ASN A 297 0.94 19.48 21.12
C ASN A 297 1.08 19.75 22.62
N THR A 298 1.69 18.83 23.38
CA THR A 298 1.97 19.02 24.81
C THR A 298 3.14 19.98 24.99
N THR A 299 4.26 19.70 24.31
CA THR A 299 5.45 20.58 24.34
C THR A 299 5.36 21.74 23.35
N LYS A 300 4.42 21.69 22.40
CA LYS A 300 4.26 22.64 21.28
C LYS A 300 5.48 22.70 20.36
N GLN A 301 6.15 21.56 20.19
CA GLN A 301 7.36 21.46 19.38
C GLN A 301 7.12 20.61 18.13
N ILE A 302 7.76 21.01 17.03
CA ILE A 302 7.94 20.14 15.87
C ILE A 302 9.18 19.30 16.13
N LEU A 303 9.07 18.00 15.95
CA LEU A 303 10.14 17.06 16.22
C LEU A 303 11.08 16.93 15.01
N ASN A 304 12.36 16.68 15.28
CA ASN A 304 13.37 16.26 14.30
C ASN A 304 13.94 14.87 14.64
N LYS A 305 13.20 14.09 15.44
CA LYS A 305 13.65 12.82 16.00
C LYS A 305 13.23 11.66 15.09
N ILE A 306 14.15 10.74 14.86
CA ILE A 306 13.90 9.45 14.21
C ILE A 306 13.81 8.37 15.30
N GLU A 307 12.72 7.61 15.29
CA GLU A 307 12.56 6.42 16.13
C GLU A 307 12.49 5.19 15.25
N ARG A 308 13.14 4.09 15.67
CA ARG A 308 13.09 2.80 15.00
C ARG A 308 12.38 1.78 15.88
N ILE A 309 11.33 1.18 15.34
CA ILE A 309 10.58 0.09 15.94
C ILE A 309 11.06 -1.22 15.30
N ASP A 310 11.38 -2.22 16.11
CA ASP A 310 11.61 -3.60 15.66
C ASP A 310 10.28 -4.36 15.78
N HIS A 311 9.58 -4.55 14.66
CA HIS A 311 8.20 -5.04 14.70
C HIS A 311 8.11 -6.53 15.08
N LEU A 312 9.23 -7.25 14.98
CA LEU A 312 9.35 -8.64 15.40
C LEU A 312 9.60 -8.77 16.91
N ASN A 313 10.00 -7.69 17.59
CA ASN A 313 10.34 -7.68 19.00
C ASN A 313 9.60 -6.55 19.74
N PRO A 314 8.26 -6.64 19.91
CA PRO A 314 7.43 -5.58 20.51
C PRO A 314 7.84 -5.15 21.92
N GLU A 315 8.42 -6.08 22.70
CA GLU A 315 8.89 -5.83 24.07
C GLU A 315 10.11 -4.89 24.11
N VAL A 316 10.78 -4.68 22.98
CA VAL A 316 11.93 -3.79 22.88
C VAL A 316 11.43 -2.37 22.65
N THR A 317 11.73 -1.48 23.61
CA THR A 317 11.44 -0.05 23.47
C THR A 317 12.03 0.49 22.16
N PRO A 318 11.30 1.31 21.38
CA PRO A 318 11.80 1.86 20.13
C PRO A 318 13.16 2.54 20.32
N SER A 319 14.11 2.19 19.46
CA SER A 319 15.44 2.78 19.48
C SER A 319 15.34 4.24 19.04
N LEU A 320 15.83 5.16 19.88
CA LEU A 320 15.84 6.59 19.59
C LEU A 320 17.15 7.00 18.93
N TYR A 321 17.06 7.60 17.74
CA TYR A 321 18.19 8.25 17.08
C TYR A 321 18.01 9.76 17.17
N GLU A 322 18.81 10.38 18.03
CA GLU A 322 18.89 11.83 18.14
C GLU A 322 19.94 12.37 17.18
N LEU A 323 19.48 12.96 16.07
CA LEU A 323 20.34 13.65 15.12
C LEU A 323 20.50 15.12 15.53
N ASP A 324 21.66 15.71 15.22
CA ASP A 324 21.85 17.15 15.35
C ASP A 324 20.80 17.89 14.49
N VAL A 325 20.22 18.94 15.05
CA VAL A 325 19.25 19.82 14.37
C VAL A 325 19.84 20.42 13.09
N ASN A 326 21.16 20.56 13.02
CA ASN A 326 21.86 21.03 11.82
C ASN A 326 21.78 20.02 10.66
N ASP A 327 21.69 18.72 10.95
CA ASP A 327 21.71 17.67 9.94
C ASP A 327 20.30 17.35 9.43
N LEU A 328 19.29 17.48 10.30
CA LEU A 328 17.91 17.16 9.95
C LEU A 328 16.92 18.14 10.61
N PRO A 329 16.15 18.92 9.82
CA PRO A 329 15.31 19.99 10.36
C PRO A 329 14.02 19.44 10.99
N CYS A 330 13.49 20.08 12.03
CA CYS A 330 12.15 19.73 12.54
C CYS A 330 11.09 19.83 11.43
N LEU A 331 10.32 18.77 11.18
CA LEU A 331 9.30 18.74 10.11
C LEU A 331 8.01 18.05 10.53
N THR A 332 6.88 18.55 10.04
CA THR A 332 5.58 17.86 10.06
C THR A 332 5.16 17.47 8.65
N GLY A 333 4.53 16.31 8.50
CA GLY A 333 3.91 15.87 7.25
C GLY A 333 4.96 15.70 6.14
N SER A 334 6.12 15.14 6.45
CA SER A 334 7.10 14.78 5.42
C SER A 334 6.66 13.53 4.66
N LEU A 335 7.34 13.24 3.56
CA LEU A 335 7.43 11.89 3.00
C LEU A 335 8.53 11.14 3.75
N LEU A 336 8.31 9.87 4.07
CA LEU A 336 9.35 8.90 4.40
C LEU A 336 9.24 7.69 3.49
N SER A 337 10.35 7.18 2.97
CA SER A 337 10.37 5.92 2.23
C SER A 337 11.76 5.29 2.19
N GLN A 338 11.86 3.96 2.18
CA GLN A 338 13.13 3.28 1.96
C GLN A 338 13.62 3.60 0.54
N TYR A 339 14.84 4.14 0.43
CA TYR A 339 15.42 4.51 -0.86
C TYR A 339 16.26 3.38 -1.45
N ASN A 340 17.02 2.69 -0.59
CA ASN A 340 17.81 1.51 -0.93
C ASN A 340 18.06 0.66 0.35
N GLU A 341 18.89 -0.36 0.22
CA GLU A 341 19.26 -1.30 1.30
C GLU A 341 19.87 -0.65 2.54
N ASN A 342 20.34 0.60 2.46
CA ASN A 342 21.05 1.26 3.55
C ASN A 342 20.41 2.58 3.99
N SER A 343 19.44 3.12 3.23
CA SER A 343 19.01 4.50 3.46
C SER A 343 17.53 4.75 3.25
N ILE A 344 17.05 5.75 3.97
CA ILE A 344 15.68 6.27 3.93
C ILE A 344 15.68 7.66 3.32
N LEU A 345 14.80 7.88 2.35
CA LEU A 345 14.52 9.19 1.80
C LEU A 345 13.46 9.92 2.64
N ILE A 346 13.78 11.15 3.03
CA ILE A 346 12.89 12.10 3.69
C ILE A 346 12.68 13.29 2.75
N LEU A 347 11.45 13.52 2.32
CA LEU A 347 11.13 14.56 1.34
C LEU A 347 10.09 15.54 1.87
N GLY A 348 10.31 16.83 1.64
CA GLY A 348 9.28 17.84 1.90
C GLY A 348 8.96 18.01 3.39
N GLY A 349 7.67 18.14 3.70
CA GLY A 349 7.20 18.51 5.03
C GLY A 349 7.19 20.02 5.26
N ARG A 350 6.75 20.42 6.44
CA ARG A 350 6.57 21.82 6.80
C ARG A 350 7.16 22.15 8.16
N ASN A 351 7.84 23.29 8.23
CA ASN A 351 8.17 23.99 9.48
C ASN A 351 8.08 25.49 9.25
N ARG A 352 6.93 26.07 9.56
CA ARG A 352 6.47 27.42 9.17
C ARG A 352 6.36 27.64 7.64
N LYS A 353 7.31 27.14 6.86
CA LYS A 353 7.36 27.08 5.40
C LYS A 353 7.51 25.63 4.94
N PHE A 354 7.11 25.36 3.71
CA PHE A 354 7.37 24.07 3.08
C PHE A 354 8.87 23.86 2.86
N ASN A 355 9.34 22.66 3.13
CA ASN A 355 10.72 22.26 2.90
C ASN A 355 10.88 21.80 1.44
N SER A 356 11.92 22.29 0.78
CA SER A 356 12.23 21.99 -0.62
C SER A 356 13.50 21.15 -0.76
N ASN A 357 13.92 20.47 0.31
CA ASN A 357 15.09 19.62 0.30
C ASN A 357 14.67 18.15 0.48
N ALA A 358 15.52 17.27 -0.02
CA ALA A 358 15.53 15.85 0.26
C ALA A 358 16.64 15.55 1.28
N TYR A 359 16.39 14.61 2.17
CA TYR A 359 17.37 14.12 3.13
C TYR A 359 17.46 12.60 2.97
N TYR A 360 18.68 12.08 2.94
CA TYR A 360 18.95 10.65 2.92
C TYR A 360 19.52 10.29 4.29
N PHE A 361 18.77 9.51 5.05
CA PHE A 361 19.21 8.99 6.34
C PHE A 361 19.82 7.61 6.13
N ASP A 362 21.13 7.49 6.35
CA ASP A 362 21.85 6.22 6.32
C ASP A 362 21.60 5.47 7.63
N CYS A 363 20.99 4.29 7.52
CA CYS A 363 20.56 3.49 8.66
C CYS A 363 21.72 2.73 9.34
N GLN A 364 22.86 2.59 8.67
CA GLN A 364 24.05 1.92 9.21
C GLN A 364 24.97 2.94 9.87
N GLU A 365 25.30 4.01 9.16
CA GLU A 365 26.19 5.07 9.65
C GLU A 365 25.48 6.07 10.57
N LEU A 366 24.13 6.02 10.61
CA LEU A 366 23.29 6.94 11.37
C LEU A 366 23.55 8.41 11.00
N ALA A 367 23.83 8.65 9.71
CA ALA A 367 24.20 9.96 9.18
C ALA A 367 23.13 10.47 8.19
N VAL A 368 23.00 11.80 8.09
CA VAL A 368 22.07 12.43 7.14
C VAL A 368 22.83 13.19 6.05
N LYS A 369 22.44 12.96 4.81
CA LYS A 369 22.88 13.75 3.65
C LYS A 369 21.73 14.58 3.11
N CYS A 370 21.92 15.90 3.01
CA CYS A 370 20.93 16.81 2.45
C CYS A 370 21.18 17.09 0.96
N CYS A 371 20.12 17.12 0.16
CA CYS A 371 20.12 17.52 -1.24
C CYS A 371 19.02 18.55 -1.49
N SER A 372 19.35 19.70 -2.09
CA SER A 372 18.34 20.70 -2.42
C SER A 372 17.61 20.34 -3.71
N LEU A 373 16.28 20.32 -3.68
CA LEU A 373 15.43 20.10 -4.86
C LEU A 373 15.09 21.40 -5.58
N ARG A 374 15.63 22.54 -5.12
CA ARG A 374 15.37 23.82 -5.77
C ARG A 374 15.96 23.81 -7.16
N SER A 375 15.09 24.06 -8.13
CA SER A 375 15.55 24.33 -9.49
C SER A 375 16.46 25.55 -9.47
N LYS A 376 17.64 25.44 -10.09
CA LYS A 376 18.50 26.60 -10.37
C LYS A 376 17.82 27.61 -11.31
N ASN A 377 16.80 27.18 -12.05
CA ASN A 377 15.99 28.04 -12.88
C ASN A 377 14.83 28.65 -12.05
N PRO A 378 14.81 29.97 -11.83
CA PRO A 378 13.79 30.65 -11.02
C PRO A 378 12.38 30.59 -11.63
N ASN A 379 12.24 30.22 -12.91
CA ASN A 379 10.95 30.07 -13.57
C ASN A 379 10.33 28.68 -13.38
N LYS A 380 11.05 27.70 -12.82
CA LYS A 380 10.47 26.39 -12.49
C LYS A 380 9.93 26.41 -11.07
N LYS A 381 8.69 25.92 -10.89
CA LYS A 381 8.11 25.75 -9.56
C LYS A 381 8.88 24.69 -8.79
N ASN A 382 9.02 24.92 -7.48
CA ASN A 382 9.67 23.97 -6.58
C ASN A 382 8.70 22.83 -6.25
N LEU A 383 9.24 21.61 -6.15
CA LEU A 383 8.53 20.44 -5.68
C LEU A 383 8.41 20.46 -4.16
N PHE A 384 7.20 20.18 -3.65
CA PHE A 384 6.92 20.04 -2.22
C PHE A 384 6.09 18.78 -2.01
N ALA A 385 6.57 17.89 -1.15
CA ALA A 385 5.77 16.78 -0.64
C ALA A 385 5.17 17.17 0.71
N TYR A 386 3.88 16.91 0.92
CA TYR A 386 3.24 17.10 2.22
C TYR A 386 2.28 15.94 2.51
N GLN A 387 2.65 15.15 3.52
CA GLN A 387 1.84 14.14 4.18
C GLN A 387 1.20 13.15 3.20
N SER A 388 1.97 12.24 2.61
CA SER A 388 1.40 11.10 1.86
C SER A 388 2.17 9.83 2.17
N ASP A 389 1.46 8.72 2.29
CA ASP A 389 2.05 7.39 2.13
C ASP A 389 2.29 7.20 0.62
N TYR A 390 3.54 6.90 0.24
CA TYR A 390 3.88 6.51 -1.12
C TYR A 390 4.35 5.07 -1.06
N THR A 391 3.78 4.22 -1.90
CA THR A 391 4.35 2.90 -2.17
C THR A 391 5.34 3.04 -3.32
N ILE A 392 6.64 2.99 -3.04
CA ILE A 392 7.69 2.89 -4.07
C ILE A 392 7.49 1.56 -4.82
N ILE A 393 7.64 1.57 -6.15
CA ILE A 393 7.78 0.34 -6.96
C ILE A 393 9.19 0.35 -7.53
N GLU A 394 9.78 -0.84 -7.58
CA GLU A 394 11.16 -1.18 -7.94
C GLU A 394 11.77 -0.50 -9.17
N ASN A 395 13.10 -0.51 -9.09
CA ASN A 395 14.14 -0.12 -10.03
C ASN A 395 14.11 -1.00 -11.30
N ASP A 396 13.93 -0.38 -12.46
CA ASP A 396 14.09 -1.03 -13.76
C ASP A 396 15.15 -0.27 -14.57
N HIS A 397 16.33 -0.88 -14.70
CA HIS A 397 17.41 -0.53 -15.64
C HIS A 397 17.74 0.96 -15.84
N GLY A 398 17.87 1.74 -14.76
CA GLY A 398 18.47 3.08 -14.82
C GLY A 398 17.60 4.19 -15.41
N ASN A 399 16.28 3.97 -15.52
CA ASN A 399 15.30 5.03 -15.71
C ASN A 399 14.32 5.03 -14.53
N ASP A 400 14.57 5.92 -13.56
CA ASP A 400 13.73 6.06 -12.39
C ASP A 400 12.32 6.54 -12.82
N ARG A 401 11.28 5.71 -12.64
CA ARG A 401 9.89 6.12 -12.85
C ARG A 401 9.13 6.11 -11.52
N PHE A 402 8.89 7.30 -10.98
CA PHE A 402 8.17 7.50 -9.70
C PHE A 402 6.71 7.91 -9.95
N VAL A 403 5.71 7.16 -9.46
CA VAL A 403 4.33 7.71 -9.34
C VAL A 403 3.49 7.04 -8.24
N PHE A 404 3.14 7.79 -7.18
CA PHE A 404 1.81 7.83 -6.50
C PHE A 404 1.65 9.24 -5.88
N TYR A 405 0.43 9.76 -5.67
CA TYR A 405 0.22 11.14 -5.16
C TYR A 405 -1.01 11.27 -4.23
N ILE A 406 -0.86 12.00 -3.12
CA ILE A 406 -1.95 12.55 -2.29
C ILE A 406 -1.66 14.05 -2.06
N ASP A 407 -2.64 14.90 -2.35
CA ASP A 407 -2.59 16.36 -2.50
C ASP A 407 -1.84 17.14 -1.39
N SER A 408 -1.06 18.19 -1.69
CA SER A 408 -1.53 19.48 -2.23
C SER A 408 -0.46 20.29 -3.00
N LEU A 409 -0.86 20.83 -4.16
CA LEU A 409 -0.20 21.87 -4.99
C LEU A 409 1.11 21.50 -5.71
N LEU A 410 1.02 20.63 -6.73
CA LEU A 410 1.95 20.66 -7.87
C LEU A 410 1.17 21.01 -9.15
N ASP A 411 1.73 21.87 -9.99
CA ASP A 411 1.09 22.26 -11.25
C ASP A 411 1.38 21.25 -12.37
N GLU A 412 0.56 21.35 -13.42
CA GLU A 412 0.56 20.53 -14.63
C GLU A 412 1.92 20.43 -15.33
N TYR A 413 2.79 21.44 -15.16
CA TYR A 413 4.11 21.49 -15.76
C TYR A 413 5.13 20.64 -15.00
N THR A 414 4.98 20.55 -13.68
CA THR A 414 5.86 19.78 -12.79
C THR A 414 5.66 18.27 -12.96
N LEU A 415 4.43 17.85 -13.29
CA LEU A 415 4.09 16.47 -13.66
C LEU A 415 4.89 15.97 -14.87
N LYS A 416 5.17 16.83 -15.86
CA LYS A 416 5.95 16.45 -17.05
C LYS A 416 7.44 16.28 -16.77
N SER A 417 7.98 16.93 -15.73
CA SER A 417 9.40 16.83 -15.37
C SER A 417 9.74 15.69 -14.40
N LEU A 418 8.73 15.09 -13.76
CA LEU A 418 8.89 13.90 -12.91
C LEU A 418 8.77 12.57 -13.69
N VAL A 419 8.33 12.63 -14.94
CA VAL A 419 8.06 11.47 -15.83
C VAL A 419 9.19 11.26 -16.86
N LEU A 420 10.32 11.98 -16.73
CA LEU A 420 11.50 11.81 -17.58
C LEU A 420 12.58 11.00 -16.87
#